data_AF-A0A4R4IE59-F1
#
_entry.id   AF-A0A4R4IE59-F1
#
_cell.length_a   1.000
_cell.length_b   1.000
_cell.length_c   1.000
_cell.angle_alpha   90.00
_cell.angle_beta   90.00
_cell.angle_gamma   90.00
#
_symmetry.space_group_name_H-M   'P 1'
#
loop_
_entity.id
_entity.type
_entity.pdbx_description
1 polymer ?
#
loop_
_entity_poly.entity_id
_entity_poly.type
_entity_poly.pdbx_seq_one_letter_code
_entity_poly.pdbx_strand_id
1 'polypeptide(L)'
;MAEVTKARTGQLIHKLFGILQAQPDGMKAGDALAALAAQVQLTPYEAGDYPTGGRRFEKIVRFATVDTVKAGWLVKDKGIWTVTSEGVQALQQYPDGEQFYREAVRLYHKWKKAQPVAEVEEGDDEAVEKSASITLEQAEEMAWAEIEAHLAAMPPYEFQELVGALLIAMGYHVAWIAPPGKDGGVDVIAYNDPLGTRPPRIKVQVKRNANSPRIDVMGLRSFMAVLGEGDVGLFVALSGFTKDADLEARQSHRRITLIDANQLVDLWTRHYGQLDDGARRRLPLKPVWFLAGDE
;
A
#
# COMPACT_ATOMS: atom_id res chain seq x y z
N MET A 1 -4.98 34.03 -17.22
CA MET A 1 -3.65 33.42 -17.05
C MET A 1 -3.86 32.10 -16.34
N ALA A 2 -3.13 31.03 -16.66
CA ALA A 2 -3.21 29.82 -15.85
C ALA A 2 -2.86 30.19 -14.40
N GLU A 3 -3.77 29.94 -13.47
CA GLU A 3 -3.62 30.28 -12.04
C GLU A 3 -2.43 29.55 -11.39
N VAL A 4 -1.91 28.51 -12.06
CA VAL A 4 -0.69 27.79 -11.72
C VAL A 4 0.17 27.62 -12.98
N THR A 5 1.43 28.04 -12.92
CA THR A 5 2.37 27.92 -14.06
C THR A 5 3.09 26.57 -14.06
N LYS A 6 3.68 26.17 -15.20
CA LYS A 6 4.55 24.99 -15.26
C LYS A 6 5.76 25.12 -14.33
N ALA A 7 6.34 26.30 -14.24
CA ALA A 7 7.42 26.61 -13.30
C ALA A 7 6.98 26.37 -11.84
N ARG A 8 5.79 26.87 -11.46
CA ARG A 8 5.25 26.66 -10.12
C ARG A 8 4.98 25.19 -9.83
N THR A 9 4.35 24.48 -10.77
CA THR A 9 4.09 23.04 -10.66
C THR A 9 5.40 22.27 -10.49
N GLY A 10 6.42 22.60 -11.29
CA GLY A 10 7.74 22.01 -11.20
C GLY A 10 8.43 22.22 -9.84
N GLN A 11 8.33 23.43 -9.27
CA GLN A 11 8.83 23.70 -7.92
C GLN A 11 8.13 22.81 -6.86
N LEU A 12 6.81 22.66 -6.95
CA LEU A 12 6.05 21.83 -6.00
C LEU A 12 6.44 20.35 -6.11
N ILE A 13 6.48 19.81 -7.32
CA ILE A 13 6.79 18.40 -7.56
C ILE A 13 8.25 18.09 -7.22
N HIS A 14 9.21 18.94 -7.60
CA HIS A 14 10.60 18.73 -7.24
C HIS A 14 10.79 18.71 -5.71
N LYS A 15 10.10 19.60 -4.99
CA LYS A 15 10.16 19.63 -3.52
C LYS A 15 9.49 18.43 -2.87
N LEU A 16 8.36 17.97 -3.41
CA LEU A 16 7.70 16.73 -3.01
C LEU A 16 8.64 15.54 -3.12
N PHE A 17 9.34 15.42 -4.26
CA PHE A 17 10.32 14.35 -4.48
C PHE A 17 11.45 14.39 -3.45
N GLY A 18 11.93 15.58 -3.06
CA GLY A 18 12.91 15.71 -1.98
C GLY A 18 12.39 15.23 -0.62
N ILE A 19 11.12 15.47 -0.31
CA ILE A 19 10.47 14.96 0.92
C ILE A 19 10.38 13.44 0.88
N LEU A 20 9.89 12.87 -0.23
CA LEU A 20 9.71 11.43 -0.39
C LEU A 20 11.04 10.67 -0.46
N GLN A 21 12.10 11.26 -1.04
CA GLN A 21 13.43 10.66 -1.09
C GLN A 21 14.00 10.38 0.31
N ALA A 22 13.64 11.19 1.31
CA ALA A 22 14.04 10.97 2.70
C ALA A 22 13.33 9.77 3.36
N GLN A 23 12.30 9.21 2.70
CA GLN A 23 11.51 8.07 3.17
C GLN A 23 11.50 6.95 2.11
N PRO A 24 12.58 6.14 2.03
CA PRO A 24 12.74 5.14 0.96
C PRO A 24 11.71 3.99 1.02
N ASP A 25 10.98 3.85 2.13
CA ASP A 25 9.88 2.88 2.28
C ASP A 25 8.52 3.47 1.90
N GLY A 26 8.50 4.73 1.43
CA GLY A 26 7.30 5.47 1.05
C GLY A 26 6.71 6.30 2.19
N MET A 27 5.78 7.18 1.83
CA MET A 27 5.08 8.09 2.74
C MET A 27 3.58 8.09 2.42
N LYS A 28 2.71 8.20 3.44
CA LYS A 28 1.27 8.39 3.20
C LYS A 28 1.07 9.68 2.39
N ALA A 29 0.22 9.64 1.37
CA ALA A 29 0.01 10.75 0.45
C ALA A 29 -0.46 12.02 1.19
N GLY A 30 -1.42 11.88 2.12
CA GLY A 30 -1.81 12.96 3.03
C GLY A 30 -0.64 13.57 3.81
N ASP A 31 0.26 12.75 4.37
CA ASP A 31 1.43 13.23 5.12
C ASP A 31 2.45 13.92 4.20
N ALA A 32 2.67 13.39 2.99
CA ALA A 32 3.55 13.99 1.99
C ALA A 32 3.02 15.35 1.52
N LEU A 33 1.72 15.46 1.28
CA LEU A 33 1.05 16.71 0.91
C LEU A 33 1.08 17.73 2.05
N ALA A 34 0.85 17.30 3.30
CA ALA A 34 0.93 18.15 4.47
C ALA A 34 2.37 18.66 4.69
N ALA A 35 3.36 17.79 4.58
CA ALA A 35 4.78 18.14 4.67
C ALA A 35 5.18 19.12 3.56
N LEU A 36 4.69 18.92 2.33
CA LEU A 36 4.93 19.84 1.22
C LEU A 36 4.32 21.20 1.50
N ALA A 37 3.04 21.25 1.91
CA ALA A 37 2.33 22.48 2.24
C ALA A 37 3.04 23.29 3.34
N ALA A 38 3.62 22.61 4.34
CA ALA A 38 4.37 23.26 5.41
C ALA A 38 5.70 23.89 4.94
N GLN A 39 6.24 23.45 3.81
CA GLN A 39 7.53 23.92 3.30
C GLN A 39 7.41 24.90 2.11
N VAL A 40 6.20 25.24 1.65
CA VAL A 40 6.00 26.18 0.54
C VAL A 40 5.05 27.30 0.93
N GLN A 41 5.31 28.50 0.42
CA GLN A 41 4.35 29.60 0.53
C GLN A 41 3.26 29.39 -0.53
N LEU A 42 2.02 29.15 -0.09
CA LEU A 42 0.87 29.00 -0.99
C LEU A 42 0.39 30.36 -1.50
N THR A 43 -0.02 30.40 -2.77
CA THR A 43 -0.75 31.54 -3.31
C THR A 43 -2.19 31.57 -2.75
N PRO A 44 -2.90 32.72 -2.78
CA PRO A 44 -4.31 32.77 -2.40
C PRO A 44 -5.19 31.79 -3.19
N TYR A 45 -4.83 31.53 -4.45
CA TYR A 45 -5.51 30.53 -5.27
C TYR A 45 -5.25 29.11 -4.75
N GLU A 46 -3.98 28.74 -4.55
CA GLU A 46 -3.59 27.40 -4.07
C GLU A 46 -4.18 27.09 -2.67
N ALA A 47 -4.27 28.10 -1.81
CA ALA A 47 -4.78 27.97 -0.45
C ALA A 47 -6.31 27.75 -0.36
N GLY A 48 -7.06 28.04 -1.43
CA GLY A 48 -8.51 27.88 -1.46
C GLY A 48 -8.98 26.47 -1.82
N ASP A 49 -10.29 26.32 -2.00
CA ASP A 49 -10.97 25.06 -2.32
C ASP A 49 -11.60 25.07 -3.71
N TYR A 50 -11.76 23.88 -4.31
CA TYR A 50 -12.59 23.74 -5.50
C TYR A 50 -14.08 23.73 -5.13
N PRO A 51 -14.98 24.25 -5.99
CA PRO A 51 -16.43 24.19 -5.75
C PRO A 51 -16.96 22.77 -5.58
N THR A 52 -16.31 21.81 -6.24
CA THR A 52 -16.60 20.37 -6.14
C THR A 52 -16.11 19.75 -4.82
N GLY A 53 -15.56 20.54 -3.91
CA GLY A 53 -14.90 20.09 -2.68
C GLY A 53 -13.42 19.76 -2.87
N GLY A 54 -12.69 19.81 -1.75
CA GLY A 54 -11.26 19.53 -1.64
C GLY A 54 -10.36 20.75 -1.89
N ARG A 55 -9.24 20.76 -1.18
CA ARG A 55 -8.24 21.84 -1.23
C ARG A 55 -7.57 21.89 -2.60
N ARG A 56 -7.46 23.08 -3.20
CA ARG A 56 -6.89 23.25 -4.55
C ARG A 56 -5.45 22.77 -4.61
N PHE A 57 -4.65 23.17 -3.63
CA PHE A 57 -3.24 22.76 -3.52
C PHE A 57 -3.06 21.25 -3.67
N GLU A 58 -3.82 20.46 -2.92
CA GLU A 58 -3.69 18.99 -2.94
C GLU A 58 -4.06 18.42 -4.31
N LYS A 59 -5.16 18.89 -4.90
CA LYS A 59 -5.59 18.47 -6.24
C LYS A 59 -4.59 18.85 -7.32
N ILE A 60 -4.00 20.05 -7.26
CA ILE A 60 -2.95 20.49 -8.19
C ILE A 60 -1.74 19.56 -8.12
N VAL A 61 -1.28 19.24 -6.90
CA VAL A 61 -0.11 18.36 -6.72
C VAL A 61 -0.43 16.94 -7.16
N ARG A 62 -1.59 16.37 -6.76
CA ARG A 62 -2.01 15.02 -7.17
C ARG A 62 -2.12 14.92 -8.69
N PHE A 63 -2.69 15.91 -9.35
CA PHE A 63 -2.77 15.97 -10.81
C PHE A 63 -1.38 15.93 -11.47
N ALA A 64 -0.46 16.76 -11.02
CA ALA A 64 0.90 16.80 -11.57
C ALA A 64 1.72 15.54 -11.27
N THR A 65 1.44 14.84 -10.16
CA THR A 65 2.10 13.55 -9.90
C THR A 65 1.68 12.44 -10.87
N VAL A 66 0.56 12.55 -11.59
CA VAL A 66 0.20 11.55 -12.62
C VAL A 66 1.28 11.47 -13.69
N ASP A 67 1.82 12.63 -14.11
CA ASP A 67 2.92 12.68 -15.08
C ASP A 67 4.15 11.92 -14.55
N THR A 68 4.46 12.10 -13.27
CA THR A 68 5.61 11.42 -12.63
C THR A 68 5.41 9.93 -12.44
N VAL A 69 4.17 9.47 -12.29
CA VAL A 69 3.84 8.04 -12.23
C VAL A 69 4.05 7.41 -13.60
N LYS A 70 3.50 8.02 -14.67
CA LYS A 70 3.67 7.51 -16.04
C LYS A 70 5.11 7.67 -16.56
N ALA A 71 5.89 8.58 -15.99
CA ALA A 71 7.33 8.66 -16.21
C ALA A 71 8.14 7.53 -15.52
N GLY A 72 7.50 6.75 -14.64
CA GLY A 72 8.16 5.71 -13.83
C GLY A 72 8.96 6.27 -12.65
N TRP A 73 8.74 7.52 -12.24
CA TRP A 73 9.50 8.20 -11.20
C TRP A 73 8.86 8.10 -9.82
N LEU A 74 7.54 7.89 -9.78
CA LEU A 74 6.75 7.74 -8.56
C LEU A 74 5.88 6.50 -8.67
N VAL A 75 5.80 5.71 -7.60
CA VAL A 75 4.80 4.67 -7.43
C VAL A 75 3.81 5.13 -6.38
N LYS A 76 2.51 4.93 -6.67
CA LYS A 76 1.42 5.14 -5.72
C LYS A 76 0.76 3.78 -5.48
N ASP A 77 0.72 3.34 -4.23
CA ASP A 77 0.11 2.07 -3.86
C ASP A 77 -0.69 2.26 -2.57
N LYS A 78 -2.02 2.11 -2.63
CA LYS A 78 -2.94 2.22 -1.48
C LYS A 78 -2.69 3.46 -0.61
N GLY A 79 -2.45 4.61 -1.25
CA GLY A 79 -2.18 5.88 -0.59
C GLY A 79 -0.74 6.06 -0.09
N ILE A 80 0.18 5.13 -0.34
CA ILE A 80 1.62 5.29 -0.10
C ILE A 80 2.30 5.76 -1.38
N TRP A 81 3.01 6.88 -1.30
CA TRP A 81 3.82 7.44 -2.38
C TRP A 81 5.28 7.10 -2.16
N THR A 82 5.91 6.46 -3.15
CA THR A 82 7.31 6.03 -3.09
C THR A 82 8.05 6.49 -4.34
N VAL A 83 9.19 7.17 -4.16
CA VAL A 83 10.06 7.57 -5.28
C VAL A 83 10.86 6.35 -5.73
N THR A 84 10.86 6.10 -7.04
CA THR A 84 11.61 4.98 -7.64
C THR A 84 13.10 5.29 -7.74
N SER A 85 13.90 4.28 -8.11
CA SER A 85 15.33 4.51 -8.38
C SER A 85 15.52 5.48 -9.55
N GLU A 86 14.66 5.39 -10.57
CA GLU A 86 14.60 6.29 -11.72
C GLU A 86 14.19 7.71 -11.29
N GLY A 87 13.22 7.85 -10.37
CA GLY A 87 12.83 9.13 -9.82
C GLY A 87 13.93 9.81 -9.01
N VAL A 88 14.70 9.04 -8.24
CA VAL A 88 15.90 9.53 -7.54
C VAL A 88 16.95 10.03 -8.53
N GLN A 89 17.20 9.28 -9.61
CA GLN A 89 18.14 9.70 -10.66
C GLN A 89 17.65 10.97 -11.38
N ALA A 90 16.35 11.05 -11.70
CA ALA A 90 15.76 12.23 -12.31
C ALA A 90 15.93 13.48 -11.43
N LEU A 91 15.76 13.34 -10.12
CA LEU A 91 15.95 14.44 -9.16
C LEU A 91 17.41 14.96 -9.15
N GLN A 92 18.39 14.09 -9.35
CA GLN A 92 19.80 14.45 -9.46
C GLN A 92 20.12 15.09 -10.82
N GLN A 93 19.51 14.57 -11.90
CA GLN A 93 19.76 15.03 -13.27
C GLN A 93 19.14 16.40 -13.54
N TYR A 94 17.98 16.69 -12.95
CA TYR A 94 17.24 17.93 -13.17
C TYR A 94 17.04 18.70 -11.85
N PRO A 95 18.08 19.42 -11.36
CA PRO A 95 17.98 20.18 -10.11
C PRO A 95 17.07 21.41 -10.21
N ASP A 96 16.74 21.85 -11.43
CA ASP A 96 15.72 22.87 -11.67
C ASP A 96 14.34 22.23 -11.76
N GLY A 97 13.40 22.71 -10.92
CA GLY A 97 12.07 22.12 -10.83
C GLY A 97 11.25 22.23 -12.10
N GLU A 98 11.40 23.30 -12.89
CA GLU A 98 10.67 23.43 -14.16
C GLU A 98 11.17 22.42 -15.19
N GLN A 99 12.49 22.26 -15.31
CA GLN A 99 13.09 21.24 -16.18
C GLN A 99 12.71 19.83 -15.75
N PHE A 100 12.77 19.55 -14.45
CA PHE A 100 12.36 18.26 -13.87
C PHE A 100 10.93 17.90 -14.30
N TYR A 101 9.98 18.80 -14.08
CA TYR A 101 8.58 18.52 -14.40
C TYR A 101 8.29 18.53 -15.90
N ARG A 102 8.98 19.37 -16.68
CA ARG A 102 8.87 19.34 -18.14
C ARG A 102 9.28 18.00 -18.72
N GLU A 103 10.31 17.38 -18.15
CA GLU A 103 10.74 16.04 -18.57
C GLU A 103 9.74 14.96 -18.17
N ALA A 104 9.13 15.04 -16.98
CA ALA A 104 8.03 14.15 -16.59
C ALA A 104 6.86 14.20 -17.58
N VAL A 105 6.44 15.41 -17.97
CA VAL A 105 5.38 15.62 -18.98
C VAL A 105 5.79 15.05 -20.34
N ARG A 106 7.05 15.22 -20.76
CA ARG A 106 7.57 14.64 -22.01
C ARG A 106 7.47 13.11 -22.00
N LEU A 107 7.80 12.48 -20.87
CA LEU A 107 7.72 11.03 -20.68
C LEU A 107 6.27 10.54 -20.64
N TYR A 108 5.37 11.28 -19.99
CA TYR A 108 3.93 11.02 -20.04
C TYR A 108 3.40 10.99 -21.48
N HIS A 109 3.70 12.02 -22.29
CA HIS A 109 3.29 12.04 -23.70
C HIS A 109 3.93 10.92 -24.52
N LYS A 110 5.17 10.53 -24.22
CA LYS A 110 5.81 9.39 -24.87
C LYS A 110 5.08 8.08 -24.56
N TRP A 111 4.68 7.88 -23.30
CA TRP A 111 3.87 6.75 -22.87
C TRP A 111 2.50 6.75 -23.55
N LYS A 112 1.79 7.88 -23.56
CA LYS A 112 0.47 8.02 -24.16
C LYS A 112 0.47 7.71 -25.66
N LYS A 113 1.47 8.19 -26.40
CA LYS A 113 1.65 7.90 -27.85
C LYS A 113 1.94 6.43 -28.15
N ALA A 114 2.42 5.66 -27.17
CA ALA A 114 2.68 4.24 -27.34
C ALA A 114 1.43 3.38 -27.11
N GLN A 115 0.31 3.95 -26.64
CA GLN A 115 -0.92 3.21 -26.41
C GLN A 115 -1.71 2.98 -27.71
N PRO A 116 -2.38 1.81 -27.85
CA PRO A 116 -3.06 1.42 -29.09
C PRO A 116 -4.30 2.25 -29.47
N VAL A 117 -4.76 3.19 -28.63
CA VAL A 117 -5.99 3.99 -28.82
C VAL A 117 -5.69 5.49 -29.02
N ALA A 118 -4.44 5.87 -29.31
CA ALA A 118 -4.00 7.27 -29.32
C ALA A 118 -4.42 8.09 -30.58
N GLU A 119 -5.65 7.94 -31.07
CA GLU A 119 -6.32 8.91 -31.95
C GLU A 119 -7.43 9.62 -31.17
N VAL A 120 -7.06 10.53 -30.27
CA VAL A 120 -8.04 11.39 -29.58
C VAL A 120 -7.51 12.83 -29.47
N GLU A 121 -8.40 13.81 -29.66
CA GLU A 121 -8.11 15.24 -29.69
C GLU A 121 -7.38 15.71 -28.42
N GLU A 122 -6.26 16.42 -28.60
CA GLU A 122 -5.42 16.88 -27.49
C GLU A 122 -6.16 17.94 -26.63
N GLY A 123 -6.40 17.63 -25.34
CA GLY A 123 -6.69 18.62 -24.30
C GLY A 123 -7.74 18.21 -23.27
N ASP A 124 -8.94 17.81 -23.71
CA ASP A 124 -10.08 17.57 -22.80
C ASP A 124 -10.03 16.17 -22.17
N ASP A 125 -9.63 15.15 -22.93
CA ASP A 125 -9.57 13.77 -22.43
C ASP A 125 -8.48 13.55 -21.38
N GLU A 126 -7.35 14.24 -21.49
CA GLU A 126 -6.25 14.13 -20.52
C GLU A 126 -6.67 14.65 -19.12
N ALA A 127 -7.41 15.76 -19.07
CA ALA A 127 -7.87 16.31 -17.82
C ALA A 127 -8.89 15.40 -17.13
N VAL A 128 -9.78 14.77 -17.92
CA VAL A 128 -10.78 13.81 -17.44
C VAL A 128 -10.11 12.55 -16.91
N GLU A 129 -9.19 11.96 -17.67
CA GLU A 129 -8.43 10.75 -17.30
C GLU A 129 -7.67 10.97 -15.99
N LYS A 130 -6.92 12.08 -15.90
CA LYS A 130 -6.20 12.46 -14.67
C LYS A 130 -7.15 12.66 -13.51
N SER A 131 -8.29 13.33 -13.70
CA SER A 131 -9.30 13.51 -12.65
C SER A 131 -9.88 12.18 -12.14
N ALA A 132 -10.14 11.23 -13.04
CA ALA A 132 -10.60 9.88 -12.69
C ALA A 132 -9.56 9.14 -11.85
N SER A 133 -8.28 9.18 -12.27
CA SER A 133 -7.17 8.57 -11.51
C SER A 133 -7.01 9.15 -10.10
N ILE A 134 -7.16 10.47 -9.93
CA ILE A 134 -7.10 11.13 -8.61
C ILE A 134 -8.28 10.68 -7.74
N THR A 135 -9.47 10.57 -8.34
CA THR A 135 -10.67 10.16 -7.60
C THR A 135 -10.53 8.74 -7.07
N LEU A 136 -10.04 7.82 -7.91
CA LEU A 136 -9.74 6.44 -7.51
C LEU A 136 -8.66 6.42 -6.41
N GLU A 137 -7.54 7.12 -6.60
CA GLU A 137 -6.45 7.20 -5.62
C GLU A 137 -6.94 7.67 -4.24
N GLN A 138 -7.75 8.74 -4.20
CA GLN A 138 -8.29 9.26 -2.95
C GLN A 138 -9.26 8.28 -2.30
N ALA A 139 -10.08 7.58 -3.08
CA ALA A 139 -10.98 6.56 -2.58
C ALA A 139 -10.22 5.36 -1.99
N GLU A 140 -9.15 4.91 -2.65
CA GLU A 140 -8.27 3.86 -2.14
C GLU A 140 -7.58 4.28 -0.84
N GLU A 141 -7.05 5.50 -0.77
CA GLU A 141 -6.41 6.05 0.43
C GLU A 141 -7.39 6.09 1.62
N MET A 142 -8.61 6.58 1.40
CA MET A 142 -9.64 6.63 2.43
C MET A 142 -10.06 5.23 2.88
N ALA A 143 -10.34 4.33 1.93
CA ALA A 143 -10.72 2.96 2.24
C ALA A 143 -9.62 2.23 3.01
N TRP A 144 -8.37 2.39 2.59
CA TRP A 144 -7.23 1.77 3.26
C TRP A 144 -7.03 2.29 4.69
N ALA A 145 -7.16 3.61 4.89
CA ALA A 145 -7.05 4.21 6.22
C ALA A 145 -8.12 3.68 7.19
N GLU A 146 -9.37 3.51 6.73
CA GLU A 146 -10.44 2.94 7.54
C GLU A 146 -10.19 1.46 7.87
N ILE A 147 -9.71 0.67 6.90
CA ILE A 147 -9.39 -0.74 7.11
C ILE A 147 -8.23 -0.90 8.10
N GLU A 148 -7.16 -0.13 7.94
CA GLU A 148 -6.01 -0.14 8.84
C GLU A 148 -6.44 0.21 10.28
N ALA A 149 -7.25 1.26 10.44
CA ALA A 149 -7.78 1.68 11.74
C ALA A 149 -8.65 0.58 12.38
N HIS A 150 -9.52 -0.06 11.60
CA HIS A 150 -10.37 -1.17 12.07
C HIS A 150 -9.54 -2.36 12.56
N LEU A 151 -8.56 -2.79 11.77
CA LEU A 151 -7.65 -3.89 12.13
C LEU A 151 -6.80 -3.54 13.37
N ALA A 152 -6.34 -2.29 13.47
CA ALA A 152 -5.57 -1.80 14.62
C ALA A 152 -6.42 -1.71 15.90
N ALA A 153 -7.74 -1.50 15.79
CA ALA A 153 -8.67 -1.44 16.91
C ALA A 153 -9.17 -2.83 17.35
N MET A 154 -9.16 -3.82 16.45
CA MET A 154 -9.65 -5.18 16.71
C MET A 154 -8.98 -5.83 17.94
N PRO A 155 -9.71 -6.54 18.82
CA PRO A 155 -9.10 -7.27 19.92
C PRO A 155 -8.08 -8.33 19.43
N PRO A 156 -6.95 -8.56 20.13
CA PRO A 156 -5.92 -9.51 19.69
C PRO A 156 -6.45 -10.91 19.38
N TYR A 157 -7.33 -11.45 20.21
CA TYR A 157 -7.94 -12.77 20.01
C TYR A 157 -8.91 -12.80 18.83
N GLU A 158 -9.67 -11.72 18.61
CA GLU A 158 -10.51 -11.62 17.41
C GLU A 158 -9.68 -11.53 16.13
N PHE A 159 -8.49 -10.94 16.19
CA PHE A 159 -7.57 -10.89 15.06
C PHE A 159 -6.94 -12.25 14.75
N GLN A 160 -6.63 -13.07 15.77
CA GLN A 160 -6.23 -14.47 15.56
C GLN A 160 -7.35 -15.28 14.89
N GLU A 161 -8.59 -15.11 15.35
CA GLU A 161 -9.78 -15.73 14.75
C GLU A 161 -10.01 -15.27 13.31
N LEU A 162 -9.76 -13.98 13.00
CA LEU A 162 -9.82 -13.46 11.63
C LEU A 162 -8.82 -14.18 10.71
N VAL A 163 -7.57 -14.35 11.15
CA VAL A 163 -6.55 -15.09 10.40
C VAL A 163 -6.93 -16.57 10.25
N GLY A 164 -7.46 -17.21 11.29
CA GLY A 164 -7.98 -18.57 11.22
C GLY A 164 -9.09 -18.72 10.18
N ALA A 165 -10.06 -17.82 10.19
CA ALA A 165 -11.16 -17.80 9.22
C ALA A 165 -10.66 -17.61 7.78
N LEU A 166 -9.65 -16.76 7.58
CA LEU A 166 -9.01 -16.59 6.26
C LEU A 166 -8.39 -17.91 5.77
N LEU A 167 -7.65 -18.60 6.63
CA LEU A 167 -7.04 -19.89 6.27
C LEU A 167 -8.08 -20.93 5.88
N ILE A 168 -9.21 -20.98 6.60
CA ILE A 168 -10.34 -21.85 6.25
C ILE A 168 -10.89 -21.48 4.87
N ALA A 169 -11.13 -20.20 4.59
CA ALA A 169 -11.62 -19.72 3.30
C ALA A 169 -10.64 -19.97 2.13
N MET A 170 -9.35 -20.06 2.43
CA MET A 170 -8.30 -20.46 1.48
C MET A 170 -8.22 -21.98 1.26
N GLY A 171 -8.99 -22.79 2.02
CA GLY A 171 -9.04 -24.25 1.90
C GLY A 171 -8.13 -25.01 2.86
N TYR A 172 -7.50 -24.34 3.82
CA TYR A 172 -6.74 -25.00 4.88
C TYR A 172 -7.66 -25.47 6.02
N HIS A 173 -7.20 -26.47 6.75
CA HIS A 173 -7.91 -27.03 7.90
C HIS A 173 -7.29 -26.51 9.18
N VAL A 174 -7.93 -25.55 9.83
CA VAL A 174 -7.50 -25.03 11.13
C VAL A 174 -7.88 -26.03 12.21
N ALA A 175 -6.88 -26.62 12.87
CA ALA A 175 -7.08 -27.62 13.90
C ALA A 175 -7.06 -27.02 15.32
N TRP A 176 -6.40 -25.87 15.49
CA TRP A 176 -6.25 -25.23 16.79
C TRP A 176 -5.98 -23.73 16.63
N ILE A 177 -6.66 -22.94 17.44
CA ILE A 177 -6.38 -21.52 17.69
C ILE A 177 -6.09 -21.38 19.18
N ALA A 178 -5.05 -20.63 19.52
CA ALA A 178 -4.60 -20.49 20.90
C ALA A 178 -5.67 -19.82 21.78
N PRO A 179 -5.96 -20.36 22.97
CA PRO A 179 -6.84 -19.70 23.92
C PRO A 179 -6.12 -18.51 24.58
N PRO A 180 -6.84 -17.59 25.24
CA PRO A 180 -6.20 -16.47 25.94
C PRO A 180 -5.12 -16.87 26.94
N GLY A 181 -3.86 -16.46 26.70
CA GLY A 181 -2.75 -16.85 27.57
C GLY A 181 -1.36 -16.54 27.02
N LYS A 182 -0.34 -17.11 27.68
CA LYS A 182 1.04 -17.12 27.17
C LYS A 182 1.16 -18.19 26.11
N ASP A 183 1.04 -17.78 24.87
CA ASP A 183 1.16 -18.67 23.74
C ASP A 183 2.64 -18.78 23.39
N GLY A 184 3.16 -20.01 23.31
CA GLY A 184 4.58 -20.33 23.13
C GLY A 184 5.16 -19.96 21.76
N GLY A 185 4.67 -18.90 21.13
CA GLY A 185 5.06 -18.43 19.81
C GLY A 185 4.24 -18.98 18.65
N VAL A 186 3.13 -19.67 18.91
CA VAL A 186 2.20 -20.17 17.89
C VAL A 186 0.77 -19.84 18.30
N ASP A 187 0.05 -19.16 17.41
CA ASP A 187 -1.32 -18.69 17.61
C ASP A 187 -2.34 -19.56 16.87
N VAL A 188 -1.96 -20.12 15.71
CA VAL A 188 -2.82 -21.02 14.92
C VAL A 188 -2.02 -22.21 14.40
N ILE A 189 -2.64 -23.39 14.39
CA ILE A 189 -2.13 -24.59 13.71
C ILE A 189 -3.13 -25.01 12.65
N ALA A 190 -2.64 -25.14 11.41
CA ALA A 190 -3.44 -25.55 10.26
C ALA A 190 -2.76 -26.66 9.45
N TYR A 191 -3.56 -27.35 8.63
CA TYR A 191 -3.15 -28.47 7.79
C TYR A 191 -3.75 -28.37 6.39
N ASN A 192 -3.20 -29.13 5.44
CA ASN A 192 -3.75 -29.25 4.09
C ASN A 192 -4.94 -30.22 4.01
N ASP A 193 -5.13 -31.05 5.03
CA ASP A 193 -6.22 -32.03 5.11
C ASP A 193 -6.82 -32.05 6.54
N PRO A 194 -8.10 -32.47 6.69
CA PRO A 194 -8.78 -32.47 7.99
C PRO A 194 -8.09 -33.32 9.07
N LEU A 195 -7.33 -34.34 8.67
CA LEU A 195 -6.71 -35.30 9.57
C LEU A 195 -5.23 -35.00 9.84
N GLY A 196 -4.65 -33.99 9.18
CA GLY A 196 -3.24 -33.65 9.30
C GLY A 196 -2.28 -34.75 8.84
N THR A 197 -2.74 -35.63 7.94
CA THR A 197 -1.95 -36.77 7.45
C THR A 197 -0.97 -36.37 6.35
N ARG A 198 -1.22 -35.26 5.67
CA ARG A 198 -0.38 -34.76 4.59
C ARG A 198 0.47 -33.59 5.09
N PRO A 199 1.81 -33.66 4.97
CA PRO A 199 2.66 -32.52 5.27
C PRO A 199 2.42 -31.38 4.25
N PRO A 200 2.83 -30.15 4.57
CA PRO A 200 3.35 -29.70 5.86
C PRO A 200 2.25 -29.41 6.90
N ARG A 201 2.64 -29.43 8.19
CA ARG A 201 1.89 -28.76 9.25
C ARG A 201 2.24 -27.27 9.20
N ILE A 202 1.21 -26.41 9.22
CA ILE A 202 1.37 -24.96 9.14
C ILE A 202 1.23 -24.40 10.56
N LYS A 203 2.28 -23.74 11.05
CA LYS A 203 2.24 -22.97 12.29
C LYS A 203 2.15 -21.49 11.95
N VAL A 204 1.26 -20.79 12.63
CA VAL A 204 1.03 -19.37 12.39
C VAL A 204 1.34 -18.58 13.65
N GLN A 205 2.07 -17.49 13.51
CA GLN A 205 2.16 -16.45 14.52
C GLN A 205 1.48 -15.18 14.02
N VAL A 206 0.68 -14.56 14.89
CA VAL A 206 -0.16 -13.41 14.59
C VAL A 206 0.19 -12.25 15.53
N LYS A 207 0.52 -11.10 14.95
CA LYS A 207 0.82 -9.87 15.68
C LYS A 207 -0.06 -8.73 15.15
N ARG A 208 -1.00 -8.26 15.97
CA ARG A 208 -1.85 -7.07 15.69
C ARG A 208 -1.12 -5.75 15.96
N ASN A 209 0.17 -5.68 15.65
CA ASN A 209 1.10 -4.65 16.10
C ASN A 209 1.12 -3.41 15.20
N ALA A 210 -0.04 -2.95 14.71
CA ALA A 210 -0.16 -1.87 13.72
C ALA A 210 0.61 -0.58 14.12
N ASN A 211 0.54 -0.20 15.40
CA ASN A 211 1.18 1.01 15.93
C ASN A 211 2.52 0.72 16.62
N SER A 212 3.25 -0.30 16.17
CA SER A 212 4.54 -0.72 16.74
C SER A 212 5.60 -0.84 15.65
N PRO A 213 6.89 -0.88 16.02
CA PRO A 213 7.94 -1.12 15.06
C PRO A 213 7.70 -2.40 14.25
N ARG A 214 8.14 -2.37 12.98
CA ARG A 214 8.14 -3.52 12.08
C ARG A 214 8.86 -4.70 12.74
N ILE A 215 8.43 -5.92 12.43
CA ILE A 215 9.09 -7.12 12.93
C ILE A 215 10.50 -7.18 12.34
N ASP A 216 11.50 -7.22 13.22
CA ASP A 216 12.90 -7.34 12.85
C ASP A 216 13.34 -8.81 12.72
N VAL A 217 14.61 -9.00 12.36
CA VAL A 217 15.22 -10.33 12.20
C VAL A 217 15.14 -11.14 13.48
N MET A 218 15.28 -10.51 14.66
CA MET A 218 15.24 -11.21 15.94
C MET A 218 13.83 -11.72 16.25
N GLY A 219 12.81 -10.89 16.02
CA GLY A 219 11.41 -11.28 16.14
C GLY A 219 11.06 -12.43 15.19
N LEU A 220 11.52 -12.35 13.94
CA LEU A 220 11.36 -13.44 12.98
C LEU A 220 12.05 -14.72 13.46
N ARG A 221 13.35 -14.68 13.80
CA ARG A 221 14.11 -15.86 14.26
C ARG A 221 13.51 -16.52 15.50
N SER A 222 12.91 -15.72 16.39
CA SER A 222 12.19 -16.23 17.57
C SER A 222 11.02 -17.12 17.16
N PHE A 223 10.25 -16.74 16.14
CA PHE A 223 9.21 -17.59 15.55
C PHE A 223 9.80 -18.85 14.90
N MET A 224 10.87 -18.67 14.12
CA MET A 224 11.54 -19.77 13.41
C MET A 224 11.99 -20.88 14.35
N ALA A 225 12.44 -20.53 15.56
CA ALA A 225 12.88 -21.47 16.57
C ALA A 225 11.77 -22.43 17.04
N VAL A 226 10.50 -22.02 16.94
CA VAL A 226 9.33 -22.82 17.32
C VAL A 226 8.87 -23.77 16.21
N LEU A 227 9.36 -23.57 14.98
CA LEU A 227 9.10 -24.47 13.85
C LEU A 227 9.92 -25.75 14.00
N GLY A 228 9.24 -26.89 13.96
CA GLY A 228 9.86 -28.22 13.96
C GLY A 228 10.25 -28.66 12.55
N GLU A 229 10.80 -29.86 12.44
CA GLU A 229 11.11 -30.47 11.15
C GLU A 229 9.82 -30.74 10.35
N GLY A 230 9.78 -30.32 9.08
CA GLY A 230 8.61 -30.45 8.22
C GLY A 230 7.48 -29.43 8.45
N ASP A 231 7.61 -28.56 9.46
CA ASP A 231 6.68 -27.44 9.67
C ASP A 231 6.95 -26.32 8.64
N VAL A 232 5.87 -25.66 8.20
CA VAL A 232 5.94 -24.39 7.48
C VAL A 232 5.44 -23.27 8.39
N GLY A 233 6.13 -22.13 8.35
CA GLY A 233 5.78 -20.96 9.14
C GLY A 233 4.94 -19.96 8.36
N LEU A 234 3.94 -19.38 9.01
CA LEU A 234 3.23 -18.21 8.53
C LEU A 234 3.30 -17.13 9.61
N PHE A 235 3.88 -15.98 9.30
CA PHE A 235 3.94 -14.86 10.24
C PHE A 235 3.08 -13.72 9.72
N VAL A 236 1.97 -13.44 10.41
CA VAL A 236 1.08 -12.31 10.14
C VAL A 236 1.41 -11.14 11.07
N ALA A 237 1.74 -9.96 10.55
CA ALA A 237 2.02 -8.78 11.35
C ALA A 237 1.47 -7.49 10.71
N LEU A 238 0.60 -6.75 11.39
CA LEU A 238 0.02 -5.52 10.82
C LEU A 238 1.06 -4.43 10.58
N SER A 239 2.13 -4.35 11.39
CA SER A 239 3.23 -3.40 11.14
C SER A 239 4.03 -3.73 9.87
N GLY A 240 3.93 -4.97 9.38
CA GLY A 240 4.87 -5.54 8.42
C GLY A 240 6.25 -5.86 9.02
N PHE A 241 7.22 -6.11 8.13
CA PHE A 241 8.53 -6.70 8.42
C PHE A 241 9.67 -5.82 7.90
N THR A 242 10.81 -5.76 8.57
CA THR A 242 11.97 -5.02 8.06
C THR A 242 12.54 -5.70 6.81
N LYS A 243 13.26 -4.94 5.96
CA LYS A 243 13.92 -5.49 4.76
C LYS A 243 14.85 -6.66 5.09
N ASP A 244 15.56 -6.58 6.21
CA ASP A 244 16.42 -7.65 6.68
C ASP A 244 15.63 -8.89 7.12
N ALA A 245 14.46 -8.72 7.76
CA ALA A 245 13.59 -9.83 8.12
C ALA A 245 12.99 -10.50 6.87
N ASP A 246 12.59 -9.72 5.86
CA ASP A 246 12.16 -10.23 4.56
C ASP A 246 13.27 -11.04 3.87
N LEU A 247 14.52 -10.53 3.89
CA LEU A 247 15.67 -11.22 3.32
C LEU A 247 15.95 -12.55 4.04
N GLU A 248 15.94 -12.53 5.37
CA GLU A 248 16.13 -13.73 6.20
C GLU A 248 15.06 -14.79 5.93
N ALA A 249 13.79 -14.39 5.83
CA ALA A 249 12.69 -15.32 5.51
C ALA A 249 12.88 -16.00 4.15
N ARG A 250 13.37 -15.27 3.13
CA ARG A 250 13.64 -15.79 1.79
C ARG A 250 14.84 -16.75 1.73
N GLN A 251 15.87 -16.50 2.55
CA GLN A 251 17.09 -17.32 2.60
C GLN A 251 16.97 -18.53 3.52
N SER A 252 15.95 -18.55 4.39
CA SER A 252 15.71 -19.62 5.34
C SER A 252 15.40 -20.95 4.65
N HIS A 253 16.04 -22.02 5.13
CA HIS A 253 15.71 -23.40 4.74
C HIS A 253 14.35 -23.84 5.30
N ARG A 254 13.91 -23.22 6.40
CA ARG A 254 12.56 -23.39 6.95
C ARG A 254 11.65 -22.45 6.17
N ARG A 255 10.77 -23.01 5.33
CA ARG A 255 9.85 -22.23 4.47
C ARG A 255 8.93 -21.39 5.36
N ILE A 256 9.05 -20.06 5.26
CA ILE A 256 8.25 -19.11 6.02
C ILE A 256 7.65 -18.10 5.07
N THR A 257 6.36 -17.84 5.23
CA THR A 257 5.65 -16.78 4.52
C THR A 257 5.34 -15.65 5.50
N LEU A 258 5.62 -14.43 5.07
CA LEU A 258 5.33 -13.20 5.82
C LEU A 258 4.10 -12.53 5.22
N ILE A 259 3.11 -12.20 6.04
CA ILE A 259 1.88 -11.51 5.62
C ILE A 259 1.78 -10.21 6.43
N ASP A 260 1.82 -9.07 5.73
CA ASP A 260 1.51 -7.78 6.32
C ASP A 260 0.02 -7.43 6.18
N ALA A 261 -0.38 -6.24 6.64
CA ALA A 261 -1.76 -5.78 6.53
C ALA A 261 -2.26 -5.77 5.08
N ASN A 262 -1.43 -5.33 4.12
CA ASN A 262 -1.79 -5.26 2.70
C ASN A 262 -2.11 -6.64 2.15
N GLN A 263 -1.19 -7.59 2.34
CA GLN A 263 -1.35 -8.96 1.88
C GLN A 263 -2.53 -9.66 2.58
N LEU A 264 -2.76 -9.39 3.86
CA LEU A 264 -3.90 -9.93 4.60
C LEU A 264 -5.22 -9.51 3.96
N VAL A 265 -5.38 -8.22 3.65
CA VAL A 265 -6.60 -7.67 3.05
C VAL A 265 -6.77 -8.14 1.60
N ASP A 266 -5.68 -8.27 0.84
CA ASP A 266 -5.73 -8.81 -0.53
C ASP A 266 -6.17 -10.29 -0.54
N LEU A 267 -5.66 -11.10 0.38
CA LEU A 267 -6.11 -12.48 0.54
C LEU A 267 -7.57 -12.55 1.02
N TRP A 268 -7.95 -11.69 1.98
CA TRP A 268 -9.31 -11.63 2.48
C TRP A 268 -10.32 -11.29 1.39
N THR A 269 -10.04 -10.27 0.58
CA THR A 269 -10.90 -9.85 -0.53
C THR A 269 -10.96 -10.91 -1.64
N ARG A 270 -9.82 -11.53 -1.99
CA ARG A 270 -9.77 -12.63 -2.97
C ARG A 270 -10.61 -13.83 -2.55
N HIS A 271 -10.63 -14.16 -1.27
CA HIS A 271 -11.36 -15.30 -0.71
C HIS A 271 -12.70 -14.90 -0.06
N TYR A 272 -13.19 -13.68 -0.32
CA TYR A 272 -14.34 -13.14 0.39
C TYR A 272 -15.61 -13.98 0.21
N GLY A 273 -15.77 -14.60 -0.96
CA GLY A 273 -16.89 -15.49 -1.27
C GLY A 273 -16.88 -16.83 -0.52
N GLN A 274 -15.73 -17.26 0.00
CA GLN A 274 -15.59 -18.51 0.77
C GLN A 274 -15.70 -18.30 2.29
N LEU A 275 -15.75 -17.05 2.75
CA LEU A 275 -15.90 -16.71 4.16
C LEU A 275 -17.33 -16.98 4.65
N ASP A 276 -17.47 -17.52 5.86
CA ASP A 276 -18.76 -17.59 6.53
C ASP A 276 -19.25 -16.19 7.00
N ASP A 277 -20.50 -16.11 7.44
CA ASP A 277 -21.11 -14.85 7.89
C ASP A 277 -20.46 -14.30 9.17
N GLY A 278 -19.90 -15.17 10.02
CA GLY A 278 -19.16 -14.76 11.21
C GLY A 278 -17.86 -14.06 10.85
N ALA A 279 -17.11 -14.61 9.90
CA ALA A 279 -15.88 -14.07 9.37
C ALA A 279 -16.13 -12.74 8.65
N ARG A 280 -17.12 -12.69 7.74
CA ARG A 280 -17.50 -11.46 7.04
C ARG A 280 -17.92 -10.32 7.99
N ARG A 281 -18.52 -10.63 9.14
CA ARG A 281 -18.84 -9.63 10.17
C ARG A 281 -17.61 -9.06 10.90
N ARG A 282 -16.51 -9.82 10.99
CA ARG A 282 -15.26 -9.34 11.63
C ARG A 282 -14.52 -8.31 10.77
N LEU A 283 -14.52 -8.49 9.46
CA LEU A 283 -13.96 -7.54 8.50
C LEU A 283 -14.94 -7.30 7.33
N PRO A 284 -15.96 -6.44 7.53
CA PRO A 284 -17.08 -6.26 6.62
C PRO A 284 -16.74 -5.32 5.45
N LEU A 285 -15.93 -5.81 4.51
CA LEU A 285 -15.58 -5.07 3.30
C LEU A 285 -16.72 -5.13 2.26
N LYS A 286 -16.90 -4.05 1.50
CA LYS A 286 -17.84 -3.98 0.38
C LYS A 286 -17.12 -3.53 -0.89
N PRO A 287 -17.29 -4.22 -2.03
CA PRO A 287 -16.71 -3.78 -3.29
C PRO A 287 -17.42 -2.53 -3.81
N VAL A 288 -16.65 -1.61 -4.37
CA VAL A 288 -17.11 -0.40 -5.07
C VAL A 288 -16.34 -0.32 -6.38
N TRP A 289 -16.99 0.10 -7.46
CA TRP A 289 -16.37 0.24 -8.78
C TRP A 289 -16.20 1.71 -9.15
N PHE A 290 -15.01 2.06 -9.62
CA PHE A 290 -14.66 3.37 -10.15
C PHE A 290 -14.31 3.24 -11.63
N LEU A 291 -14.46 4.35 -12.37
CA LEU A 291 -13.85 4.46 -13.68
C LEU A 291 -12.34 4.63 -13.48
N ALA A 292 -11.56 3.66 -13.93
CA ALA A 292 -10.10 3.77 -13.97
C ALA A 292 -9.68 4.64 -15.16
N GLY A 293 -8.65 5.47 -14.97
CA GLY A 293 -7.92 6.04 -16.11
C GLY A 293 -7.07 4.96 -16.79
N ASP A 294 -6.51 5.26 -17.95
CA ASP A 294 -5.70 4.29 -18.69
C ASP A 294 -4.43 3.92 -17.88
N GLU A 295 -4.16 2.63 -17.69
CA GLU A 295 -2.99 2.10 -16.96
C GLU A 295 -1.70 2.07 -17.78
#